data_AF-A2DEX2-F1
#
_entry.id   AF-A2DEX2-F1
#
_cell.length_a   1.000
_cell.length_b   1.000
_cell.length_c   1.000
_cell.angle_alpha   90.00
_cell.angle_beta   90.00
_cell.angle_gamma   90.00
#
_symmetry.space_group_name_H-M   'P 1'
#
loop_
_entity.id
_entity.type
_entity.pdbx_description
1 polymer ?
#
loop_
_entity_poly.entity_id
_entity_poly.type
_entity_poly.pdbx_seq_one_letter_code
_entity_poly.pdbx_strand_id
1 'polypeptide(L)'
;MDVKAMNMLLLKPNSTIEASKKLDSTRIMEITHHFNDFDPYVQSIWIQSVAFLSEAQFAEIKDGYQQLLQQASKSTNDWVLSTYEMFKDYPHVNTSEKFEVNIPPRNDGYVDPFIIPQFTPQQNVHFTTKAKLMSPSDYYALQDEKMKNQQAAQPQQRPNPIPRPTGQILRPNMPKKPPPQFNPANTNDLLSRPAPMAPPEKKKKRSKIVDDF
;
A
#
# COMPACT_ATOMS: atom_id res chain seq x y z
N MET A 1 8.16 -14.32 -0.27
CA MET A 1 7.42 -13.36 -1.13
C MET A 1 8.28 -12.13 -1.38
N ASP A 2 8.24 -11.50 -2.56
CA ASP A 2 8.89 -10.19 -2.80
C ASP A 2 7.95 -9.05 -2.38
N VAL A 3 8.16 -8.54 -1.16
CA VAL A 3 7.35 -7.48 -0.55
C VAL A 3 7.38 -6.19 -1.37
N LYS A 4 8.54 -5.83 -1.93
CA LYS A 4 8.70 -4.59 -2.70
C LYS A 4 7.88 -4.64 -3.99
N ALA A 5 7.92 -5.77 -4.69
CA ALA A 5 7.10 -5.98 -5.88
C ALA A 5 5.60 -5.94 -5.56
N MET A 6 5.17 -6.50 -4.43
CA MET A 6 3.78 -6.47 -3.99
C MET A 6 3.32 -5.06 -3.63
N ASN A 7 4.14 -4.27 -2.93
CA ASN A 7 3.84 -2.86 -2.66
C ASN A 7 3.60 -2.09 -3.97
N MET A 8 4.53 -2.22 -4.93
CA MET A 8 4.40 -1.54 -6.23
C MET A 8 3.17 -1.98 -7.02
N LEU A 9 2.73 -3.23 -6.85
CA LEU A 9 1.53 -3.74 -7.52
C LEU A 9 0.26 -3.18 -6.89
N LEU A 10 0.19 -3.15 -5.56
CA LEU A 10 -1.02 -2.85 -4.79
C LEU A 10 -1.20 -1.37 -4.47
N LEU A 11 -0.23 -0.51 -4.80
CA LEU A 11 -0.39 0.95 -4.73
C LEU A 11 -1.24 1.53 -5.88
N LYS A 12 -1.80 0.68 -6.75
CA LYS A 12 -2.61 1.10 -7.91
C LYS A 12 -4.10 1.20 -7.56
N PRO A 13 -4.92 1.90 -8.37
CA PRO A 13 -6.37 1.85 -8.25
C PRO A 13 -6.90 0.41 -8.39
N ASN A 14 -8.02 0.10 -7.72
CA ASN A 14 -8.67 -1.23 -7.72
C ASN A 14 -7.83 -2.39 -7.17
N SER A 15 -6.77 -2.08 -6.42
CA SER A 15 -5.85 -3.10 -5.89
C SER A 15 -6.49 -4.06 -4.88
N THR A 16 -7.61 -3.69 -4.24
CA THR A 16 -8.33 -4.59 -3.31
C THR A 16 -8.91 -5.82 -4.03
N ILE A 17 -9.42 -5.66 -5.25
CA ILE A 17 -9.91 -6.76 -6.08
C ILE A 17 -8.74 -7.62 -6.60
N GLU A 18 -7.63 -6.99 -6.97
CA GLU A 18 -6.43 -7.73 -7.42
C GLU A 18 -5.76 -8.49 -6.27
N ALA A 19 -5.81 -7.95 -5.05
CA ALA A 19 -5.37 -8.62 -3.84
C ALA A 19 -6.23 -9.85 -3.53
N SER A 20 -7.56 -9.76 -3.66
CA SER A 20 -8.45 -10.90 -3.36
C SER A 20 -8.20 -12.08 -4.29
N LYS A 21 -7.93 -11.83 -5.58
CA LYS A 21 -7.55 -12.86 -6.57
C LYS A 21 -6.26 -13.60 -6.22
N LYS A 22 -5.41 -13.00 -5.38
CA LYS A 22 -4.14 -13.59 -4.94
C LYS A 22 -4.25 -14.22 -3.55
N LEU A 23 -5.39 -14.09 -2.88
CA LEU A 23 -5.56 -14.58 -1.52
C LEU A 23 -5.99 -16.04 -1.56
N ASP A 24 -5.08 -16.91 -1.16
CA ASP A 24 -5.30 -18.34 -0.96
C ASP A 24 -4.68 -18.78 0.39
N SER A 25 -4.91 -20.02 0.79
CA SER A 25 -4.49 -20.56 2.09
C SER A 25 -2.97 -20.51 2.31
N THR A 26 -2.18 -20.60 1.24
CA THR A 26 -0.72 -20.50 1.34
C THR A 26 -0.29 -19.04 1.41
N ARG A 27 -0.90 -18.22 0.54
CA ARG A 27 -0.55 -16.80 0.41
C ARG A 27 -0.88 -16.01 1.66
N ILE A 28 -2.01 -16.28 2.31
CA ILE A 28 -2.40 -15.58 3.54
C ILE A 28 -1.35 -15.75 4.65
N MET A 29 -0.71 -16.92 4.72
CA MET A 29 0.36 -17.18 5.68
C MET A 29 1.63 -16.39 5.34
N GLU A 30 2.01 -16.33 4.05
CA GLU A 30 3.14 -15.51 3.59
C GLU A 30 2.92 -14.01 3.87
N ILE A 31 1.71 -13.51 3.59
CA ILE A 31 1.33 -12.12 3.85
C ILE A 31 1.40 -11.82 5.34
N THR A 32 0.87 -12.71 6.17
CA THR A 32 0.88 -12.56 7.63
C THR A 32 2.30 -12.51 8.18
N HIS A 33 3.21 -13.36 7.66
CA HIS A 33 4.61 -13.37 8.08
C HIS A 33 5.33 -12.05 7.76
N HIS A 34 5.05 -11.47 6.60
CA HIS A 34 5.65 -10.22 6.13
C HIS A 34 4.80 -8.97 6.40
N PHE A 35 3.78 -9.07 7.25
CA PHE A 35 2.75 -8.04 7.34
C PHE A 35 3.35 -6.65 7.65
N ASN A 36 4.28 -6.61 8.60
CA ASN A 36 4.93 -5.38 9.04
C ASN A 36 5.91 -4.78 8.02
N ASP A 37 6.29 -5.55 6.99
CA ASP A 37 7.19 -5.09 5.92
C ASP A 37 6.44 -4.36 4.79
N PHE A 38 5.11 -4.52 4.72
CA PHE A 38 4.29 -3.84 3.73
C PHE A 38 4.08 -2.36 4.06
N ASP A 39 3.81 -1.57 3.02
CA ASP A 39 3.34 -0.21 3.20
C ASP A 39 1.99 -0.23 3.95
N PRO A 40 1.71 0.71 4.88
CA PRO A 40 0.45 0.74 5.62
C PRO A 40 -0.81 0.72 4.74
N TYR A 41 -0.76 1.35 3.57
CA TYR A 41 -1.87 1.30 2.61
C TYR A 41 -2.09 -0.13 2.10
N VAL A 42 -1.00 -0.84 1.82
CA VAL A 42 -1.03 -2.23 1.33
C VAL A 42 -1.44 -3.21 2.43
N GLN A 43 -1.03 -2.96 3.67
CA GLN A 43 -1.54 -3.68 4.84
C GLN A 43 -3.08 -3.61 4.91
N SER A 44 -3.64 -2.41 4.77
CA SER A 44 -5.10 -2.21 4.74
C SER A 44 -5.77 -2.88 3.54
N ILE A 45 -5.13 -2.86 2.36
CA ILE A 45 -5.65 -3.60 1.18
C ILE A 45 -5.78 -5.08 1.48
N TRP A 46 -4.77 -5.70 2.09
CA TRP A 46 -4.84 -7.12 2.44
C TRP A 46 -5.98 -7.41 3.41
N ILE A 47 -6.18 -6.56 4.43
CA ILE A 47 -7.30 -6.70 5.36
C ILE A 47 -8.65 -6.61 4.64
N GLN A 48 -8.82 -5.62 3.75
CA GLN A 48 -10.07 -5.36 3.05
C GLN A 48 -10.39 -6.38 1.94
N SER A 49 -9.36 -7.05 1.40
CA SER A 49 -9.51 -7.92 0.23
C SER A 49 -10.46 -9.11 0.45
N VAL A 50 -10.67 -9.53 1.69
CA VAL A 50 -11.62 -10.60 2.02
C VAL A 50 -13.07 -10.27 1.66
N ALA A 51 -13.44 -8.99 1.58
CA ALA A 51 -14.78 -8.57 1.18
C ALA A 51 -15.14 -8.98 -0.25
N PHE A 52 -14.14 -9.32 -1.08
CA PHE A 52 -14.31 -9.76 -2.47
C PHE A 52 -14.19 -11.27 -2.64
N LEU A 53 -14.11 -12.04 -1.56
CA LEU A 53 -14.10 -13.50 -1.62
C LEU A 53 -15.51 -14.07 -1.51
N SER A 54 -15.72 -15.23 -2.12
CA SER A 54 -16.91 -16.02 -1.83
C SER A 54 -16.82 -16.62 -0.43
N GLU A 55 -17.97 -17.04 0.13
CA GLU A 55 -18.03 -17.68 1.45
C GLU A 55 -17.12 -18.92 1.53
N ALA A 56 -17.10 -19.74 0.47
CA ALA A 56 -16.24 -20.92 0.38
C ALA A 56 -14.74 -20.54 0.37
N GLN A 57 -14.35 -19.54 -0.43
CA GLN A 57 -12.97 -19.06 -0.47
C GLN A 57 -12.53 -18.47 0.86
N PHE A 58 -13.43 -17.72 1.53
CA PHE A 58 -13.13 -17.18 2.84
C PHE A 58 -12.99 -18.27 3.89
N ALA A 59 -13.84 -19.30 3.87
CA ALA A 59 -13.75 -20.43 4.78
C ALA A 59 -12.38 -21.13 4.72
N GLU A 60 -11.78 -21.22 3.53
CA GLU A 60 -10.45 -21.82 3.33
C GLU A 60 -9.28 -21.01 3.92
N ILE A 61 -9.46 -19.69 4.12
CA ILE A 61 -8.41 -18.81 4.62
C ILE A 61 -8.70 -18.23 6.01
N LYS A 62 -9.86 -18.56 6.60
CA LYS A 62 -10.40 -17.94 7.81
C LYS A 62 -9.38 -17.86 8.95
N ASP A 63 -8.70 -18.96 9.24
CA ASP A 63 -7.73 -19.02 10.35
C ASP A 63 -6.48 -18.16 10.05
N GLY A 64 -6.01 -18.17 8.81
CA GLY A 64 -4.91 -17.30 8.37
C GLY A 64 -5.30 -15.82 8.43
N TYR A 65 -6.54 -15.49 8.07
CA TYR A 65 -7.05 -14.14 8.15
C TYR A 65 -7.18 -13.64 9.60
N GLN A 66 -7.59 -14.50 10.53
CA GLN A 66 -7.59 -14.16 11.96
C GLN A 66 -6.18 -13.84 12.47
N GLN A 67 -5.16 -14.58 12.01
CA GLN A 67 -3.76 -14.26 12.34
C GLN A 67 -3.29 -12.95 11.71
N LEU A 68 -3.70 -12.66 10.48
CA LEU A 68 -3.45 -11.37 9.82
C LEU A 68 -4.03 -10.22 10.65
N LEU A 69 -5.29 -10.33 11.09
CA LEU A 69 -5.94 -9.33 11.93
C LEU A 69 -5.23 -9.14 13.28
N GLN A 70 -4.71 -10.23 13.88
CA GLN A 70 -3.90 -10.12 15.09
C GLN A 70 -2.59 -9.32 14.85
N GLN A 71 -1.98 -9.41 13.67
CA GLN A 71 -0.84 -8.55 13.32
C GLN A 71 -1.30 -7.09 13.14
N ALA A 72 -2.42 -6.87 12.44
CA ALA A 72 -2.98 -5.55 12.23
C ALA A 72 -3.33 -4.81 13.53
N SER A 73 -3.86 -5.52 14.53
CA SER A 73 -4.19 -4.98 15.86
C SER A 73 -2.99 -4.41 16.63
N LYS A 74 -1.76 -4.78 16.24
CA LYS A 74 -0.50 -4.34 16.85
C LYS A 74 0.17 -3.23 16.05
N SER A 75 -0.42 -2.80 14.94
CA SER A 75 0.15 -1.74 14.10
C SER A 75 0.19 -0.42 14.86
N THR A 76 1.23 0.37 14.62
CA THR A 76 1.32 1.75 15.12
C THR A 76 0.72 2.77 14.15
N ASN A 77 0.17 2.31 13.02
CA ASN A 77 -0.42 3.17 12.00
C ASN A 77 -1.94 3.26 12.20
N ASP A 78 -2.45 4.46 12.40
CA ASP A 78 -3.88 4.72 12.66
C ASP A 78 -4.80 4.22 11.54
N TRP A 79 -4.37 4.30 10.28
CA TRP A 79 -5.16 3.84 9.14
C TRP A 79 -5.35 2.32 9.15
N VAL A 80 -4.27 1.60 9.49
CA VAL A 80 -4.28 0.13 9.60
C VAL A 80 -5.13 -0.30 10.80
N LEU A 81 -5.01 0.39 11.94
CA LEU A 81 -5.83 0.13 13.12
C LEU A 81 -7.32 0.38 12.84
N SER A 82 -7.66 1.50 12.21
CA SER A 82 -9.04 1.78 11.79
C SER A 82 -9.59 0.71 10.84
N THR A 83 -8.76 0.23 9.91
CA THR A 83 -9.14 -0.88 9.02
C THR A 83 -9.35 -2.18 9.78
N TYR A 84 -8.49 -2.49 10.76
CA TYR A 84 -8.67 -3.64 11.65
C TYR A 84 -9.99 -3.55 12.42
N GLU A 85 -10.30 -2.41 13.03
CA GLU A 85 -11.54 -2.24 13.82
C GLU A 85 -12.80 -2.49 12.98
N MET A 86 -12.81 -2.07 11.71
CA MET A 86 -13.92 -2.32 10.79
C MET A 86 -14.08 -3.80 10.40
N PHE A 87 -12.99 -4.58 10.42
CA PHE A 87 -12.96 -5.94 9.90
C PHE A 87 -12.74 -7.02 10.97
N LYS A 88 -12.51 -6.66 12.24
CA LYS A 88 -12.21 -7.60 13.33
C LYS A 88 -13.28 -8.69 13.53
N ASP A 89 -14.54 -8.34 13.27
CA ASP A 89 -15.68 -9.24 13.43
C ASP A 89 -16.10 -9.89 12.09
N TYR A 90 -15.42 -9.62 10.98
CA TYR A 90 -15.73 -10.19 9.67
C TYR A 90 -15.67 -11.74 9.71
N PRO A 91 -16.63 -12.46 9.10
CA PRO A 91 -17.72 -11.98 8.24
C PRO A 91 -18.99 -11.57 8.99
N HIS A 92 -18.99 -11.69 10.32
CA HIS A 92 -20.14 -11.39 11.17
C HIS A 92 -20.15 -9.89 11.47
N VAL A 93 -20.54 -9.08 10.48
CA VAL A 93 -20.74 -7.64 10.72
C VAL A 93 -21.92 -7.50 11.67
N ASN A 94 -21.66 -7.06 12.90
CA ASN A 94 -22.69 -6.65 13.84
C ASN A 94 -23.40 -5.42 13.26
N THR A 95 -24.52 -5.63 12.58
CA THR A 95 -25.41 -4.57 12.06
C THR A 95 -26.14 -3.79 13.17
N SER A 96 -25.83 -4.10 14.43
CA SER A 96 -26.39 -3.43 15.61
C SER A 96 -25.84 -2.02 15.81
N GLU A 97 -24.66 -1.69 15.28
CA GLU A 97 -24.26 -0.29 15.07
C GLU A 97 -24.97 0.23 13.82
N LYS A 98 -26.25 0.55 13.99
CA LYS A 98 -26.92 1.49 13.10
C LYS A 98 -26.08 2.75 13.12
N PHE A 99 -25.32 2.98 12.05
CA PHE A 99 -24.91 4.32 11.70
C PHE A 99 -26.19 5.12 11.55
N GLU A 100 -26.65 5.76 12.63
CA GLU A 100 -27.61 6.84 12.55
C GLU A 100 -26.89 7.96 11.81
N VAL A 101 -26.85 7.85 10.49
CA VAL A 101 -26.52 8.98 9.65
C VAL A 101 -27.72 9.90 9.82
N ASN A 102 -27.59 10.80 10.79
CA ASN A 102 -28.50 11.91 11.00
C ASN A 102 -28.26 12.86 9.83
N ILE A 103 -28.66 12.44 8.62
CA ILE A 103 -28.68 13.28 7.45
C ILE A 103 -29.85 14.22 7.71
N PRO A 104 -29.61 15.50 8.02
CA PRO A 104 -30.72 16.44 8.11
C PRO A 104 -31.48 16.36 6.77
N PRO A 105 -32.82 16.35 6.79
CA PRO A 105 -33.59 16.28 5.56
C PRO A 105 -33.12 17.40 4.62
N ARG A 106 -32.46 16.99 3.52
CA ARG A 106 -31.93 17.87 2.50
C ARG A 106 -33.10 18.52 1.77
N ASN A 107 -33.43 19.74 2.18
CA ASN A 107 -34.50 20.57 1.61
C ASN A 107 -33.98 21.51 0.51
N ASP A 108 -32.84 21.18 -0.10
CA ASP A 108 -32.10 22.02 -1.05
C ASP A 108 -32.42 21.72 -2.52
N GLY A 109 -33.50 20.97 -2.81
CA GLY A 109 -33.96 20.75 -4.18
C GLY A 109 -33.00 19.92 -5.04
N TYR A 110 -32.11 19.15 -4.42
CA TYR A 110 -31.19 18.25 -5.12
C TYR A 110 -31.97 17.08 -5.75
N VAL A 111 -32.11 17.09 -7.07
CA VAL A 111 -32.66 15.98 -7.85
C VAL A 111 -31.58 14.90 -7.94
N ASP A 112 -31.86 13.72 -7.37
CA ASP A 112 -30.99 12.56 -7.45
C ASP A 112 -30.82 12.12 -8.92
N PRO A 113 -29.60 12.16 -9.50
CA PRO A 113 -29.37 11.78 -10.90
C PRO A 113 -29.54 10.27 -11.17
N PHE A 114 -29.73 9.44 -10.14
CA PHE A 114 -29.97 7.99 -10.25
C PHE A 114 -31.44 7.60 -10.10
N ILE A 115 -32.30 8.52 -9.64
CA ILE A 115 -33.76 8.35 -9.74
C ILE A 115 -34.15 8.75 -11.15
N ILE A 116 -34.36 7.77 -12.04
CA ILE A 116 -34.88 8.01 -13.39
C ILE A 116 -36.29 8.59 -13.24
N PRO A 117 -36.53 9.89 -13.52
CA PRO A 117 -37.87 10.42 -13.57
C PRO A 117 -38.53 9.84 -14.83
N GLN A 118 -39.76 9.37 -14.72
CA GLN A 118 -40.60 9.04 -15.88
C GLN A 118 -40.59 10.24 -16.82
N PHE A 119 -39.98 10.07 -17.99
CA PHE A 119 -39.60 11.13 -18.92
C PHE A 119 -40.85 11.79 -19.53
N THR A 120 -41.19 13.00 -19.09
CA THR A 120 -42.04 13.90 -19.87
C THR A 120 -41.13 14.70 -20.82
N PRO A 121 -41.28 14.57 -22.14
CA PRO A 121 -40.38 15.20 -23.07
C PRO A 121 -40.84 16.64 -23.25
N GLN A 122 -40.32 17.61 -22.49
CA GLN A 122 -40.14 19.00 -22.93
C GLN A 122 -39.25 19.75 -21.92
N GLN A 123 -37.97 19.97 -22.26
CA GLN A 123 -37.42 21.31 -22.45
C GLN A 123 -35.94 21.23 -22.83
N ASN A 124 -35.63 21.87 -23.95
CA ASN A 124 -34.31 21.99 -24.52
C ASN A 124 -33.54 23.05 -23.70
N VAL A 125 -32.76 22.64 -22.70
CA VAL A 125 -31.83 23.52 -21.99
C VAL A 125 -30.40 23.18 -22.38
N HIS A 126 -29.81 24.03 -23.21
CA HIS A 126 -28.39 24.03 -23.54
C HIS A 126 -27.55 24.27 -22.26
N PHE A 127 -27.09 23.20 -21.62
CA PHE A 127 -26.04 23.32 -20.61
C PHE A 127 -24.68 23.47 -21.29
N THR A 128 -24.09 24.66 -21.14
CA THR A 128 -22.71 24.93 -21.53
C THR A 128 -21.83 24.81 -20.29
N THR A 129 -21.42 23.60 -19.92
CA THR A 129 -20.47 23.40 -18.81
C THR A 129 -19.04 23.55 -19.33
N LYS A 130 -18.45 24.73 -19.12
CA LYS A 130 -17.00 24.98 -19.29
C LYS A 130 -16.17 24.61 -18.05
N ALA A 131 -16.64 23.70 -17.20
CA ALA A 131 -15.86 23.20 -16.07
C ALA A 131 -15.00 22.03 -16.56
N LYS A 132 -13.74 22.31 -16.90
CA LYS A 132 -12.74 21.31 -17.21
C LYS A 132 -12.44 20.52 -15.92
N LEU A 133 -13.08 19.37 -15.77
CA LEU A 133 -12.76 18.39 -14.73
C LEU A 133 -11.27 18.03 -14.87
N MET A 134 -10.46 18.47 -13.91
CA MET A 134 -9.04 18.15 -13.86
C MET A 134 -8.88 16.68 -13.53
N SER A 135 -7.99 16.01 -14.26
CA SER A 135 -7.68 14.62 -13.99
C SER A 135 -6.88 14.50 -12.68
N PRO A 136 -6.94 13.38 -11.96
CA PRO A 136 -6.13 13.16 -10.77
C PRO A 136 -4.62 13.36 -10.99
N SER A 137 -4.13 13.13 -12.20
CA SER A 137 -2.72 13.39 -12.57
C SER A 137 -2.38 14.89 -12.54
N ASP A 138 -3.31 15.74 -12.94
CA ASP A 138 -3.13 17.21 -12.92
C ASP A 138 -3.12 17.76 -11.50
N TYR A 139 -3.76 17.06 -10.54
CA TYR A 139 -3.74 17.42 -9.13
C TYR A 139 -2.36 17.22 -8.50
N TYR A 140 -1.67 16.11 -8.81
CA TYR A 140 -0.32 15.85 -8.31
C TYR A 140 0.72 16.78 -8.94
N ALA A 141 0.58 17.13 -10.22
CA ALA A 141 1.46 18.09 -10.87
C ALA A 141 1.41 19.50 -10.22
N LEU A 142 0.25 19.93 -9.72
CA LEU A 142 0.10 21.19 -8.99
C LEU A 142 0.69 21.18 -7.58
N GLN A 143 0.81 20.00 -6.94
CA GLN A 143 1.47 19.86 -5.65
C GLN A 143 2.99 20.03 -5.79
N ASP A 144 3.60 19.45 -6.83
CA ASP A 144 5.03 19.60 -7.11
C ASP A 144 5.42 21.05 -7.44
N GLU A 145 4.56 21.78 -8.17
CA GLU A 145 4.80 23.19 -8.49
C GLU A 145 4.79 24.09 -7.24
N LYS A 146 3.91 23.79 -6.27
CA LYS A 146 3.86 24.51 -4.99
C LYS A 146 5.07 24.24 -4.10
N MET A 147 5.63 23.03 -4.12
CA MET A 147 6.87 22.73 -3.39
C MET A 147 8.09 23.43 -4.01
N LYS A 148 8.13 23.55 -5.34
CA LYS A 148 9.25 24.21 -6.05
C LYS A 148 9.28 25.74 -5.81
N ASN A 149 8.12 26.39 -5.70
CA ASN A 149 8.04 27.82 -5.42
C ASN A 149 8.30 28.22 -3.95
N GLN A 150 8.20 27.30 -2.99
CA GLN A 150 8.59 27.59 -1.60
C GLN A 150 10.12 27.58 -1.38
N GLN A 151 10.89 26.93 -2.24
CA GLN A 151 12.36 26.96 -2.16
C GLN A 151 12.97 28.22 -2.81
N ALA A 152 12.22 28.96 -3.62
CA ALA A 152 12.71 30.16 -4.30
C ALA A 152 12.56 31.46 -3.49
N ALA A 153 11.92 31.42 -2.32
CA ALA A 153 11.58 32.62 -1.54
C ALA A 153 12.21 32.66 -0.13
N GLN A 154 13.42 32.11 0.06
CA GLN A 154 14.22 32.42 1.26
C GLN A 154 15.16 33.61 1.00
N PRO A 155 14.96 34.77 1.66
CA PRO A 155 15.96 35.83 1.66
C PRO A 155 17.19 35.36 2.45
N GLN A 156 18.35 35.34 1.79
CA GLN A 156 19.65 35.11 2.42
C GLN A 156 19.92 36.21 3.46
N GLN A 157 19.62 35.93 4.73
CA GLN A 157 20.21 36.69 5.83
C GLN A 157 21.60 36.13 6.12
N ARG A 158 22.62 36.96 5.90
CA ARG A 158 24.00 36.71 6.33
C ARG A 158 24.03 36.52 7.85
N PRO A 159 24.60 35.42 8.38
CA PRO A 159 24.84 35.31 9.81
C PRO A 159 26.05 36.18 10.19
N ASN A 160 25.84 37.08 11.15
CA ASN A 160 26.92 37.75 11.86
C ASN A 160 27.77 36.73 12.64
N PRO A 161 29.09 36.92 12.76
CA PRO A 161 29.96 36.02 13.51
C PRO A 161 29.72 36.17 15.02
N ILE A 162 29.32 35.08 15.67
CA ILE A 162 29.25 34.97 17.13
C ILE A 162 30.64 34.56 17.66
N PRO A 163 31.18 35.22 18.70
CA PRO A 163 32.46 34.84 19.30
C PRO A 163 32.36 33.49 20.02
N ARG A 164 33.36 32.63 19.76
CA ARG A 164 33.49 31.29 20.36
C ARG A 164 33.78 31.40 21.87
N PRO A 165 33.06 30.65 22.73
CA PRO A 165 33.56 30.34 24.06
C PRO A 165 34.52 29.17 23.99
N THR A 166 35.74 29.40 24.46
CA THR A 166 36.81 28.41 24.64
C THR A 166 36.45 27.46 25.78
N GLY A 167 35.61 26.46 25.52
CA GLY A 167 35.35 25.35 26.42
C GLY A 167 36.06 24.10 25.92
N GLN A 168 37.20 23.76 26.52
CA GLN A 168 37.81 22.44 26.32
C GLN A 168 36.87 21.38 26.91
N ILE A 169 36.15 20.68 26.04
CA ILE A 169 35.43 19.46 26.41
C ILE A 169 36.45 18.33 26.42
N LEU A 170 36.86 17.93 27.62
CA LEU A 170 37.60 16.69 27.89
C LEU A 170 36.77 15.51 27.37
N ARG A 171 37.23 14.89 26.28
CA ARG A 171 36.68 13.63 25.78
C ARG A 171 37.14 12.48 26.70
N PRO A 172 36.23 11.66 27.25
CA PRO A 172 36.61 10.43 27.93
C PRO A 172 37.31 9.48 26.97
N ASN A 173 38.44 8.94 27.42
CA ASN A 173 39.29 8.02 26.67
C ASN A 173 38.59 6.65 26.56
N MET A 174 38.08 6.31 25.38
CA MET A 174 37.49 4.97 25.16
C MET A 174 38.61 3.91 25.02
N PRO A 175 38.44 2.72 25.62
CA PRO A 175 39.41 1.63 25.48
C PRO A 175 39.48 1.15 24.03
N LYS A 176 40.72 1.05 23.52
CA LYS A 176 41.00 0.53 22.18
C LYS A 176 40.57 -0.94 22.09
N LYS A 177 39.78 -1.24 21.07
CA LYS A 177 39.35 -2.60 20.70
C LYS A 177 40.60 -3.48 20.44
N PRO A 178 40.68 -4.70 20.99
CA PRO A 178 41.79 -5.60 20.69
C PRO A 178 41.74 -6.04 19.20
N PRO A 179 42.90 -6.26 18.57
CA PRO A 179 42.97 -6.73 17.19
C PRO A 179 42.39 -8.14 17.05
N PRO A 180 41.78 -8.47 15.90
CA PRO A 180 41.26 -9.80 15.64
C PRO A 180 42.41 -10.81 15.65
N GLN A 181 42.31 -11.83 16.50
CA GLN A 181 43.20 -12.99 16.46
C GLN A 181 42.88 -13.79 15.19
N PHE A 182 43.86 -13.81 14.29
CA PHE A 182 43.86 -14.66 13.11
C PHE A 182 44.03 -16.11 13.57
N ASN A 183 43.04 -16.97 13.32
CA ASN A 183 43.09 -18.40 13.61
C ASN A 183 43.53 -19.14 12.34
N PRO A 184 44.80 -19.59 12.20
CA PRO A 184 45.28 -20.30 11.02
C PRO A 184 44.97 -21.81 11.09
N ALA A 185 43.72 -22.15 11.38
CA ALA A 185 43.27 -23.55 11.48
C ALA A 185 41.93 -23.73 10.77
N ASN A 186 41.84 -23.33 9.50
CA ASN A 186 40.84 -23.90 8.60
C ASN A 186 41.18 -23.65 7.12
N THR A 187 42.27 -24.26 6.65
CA THR A 187 42.63 -24.33 5.23
C THR A 187 42.31 -25.72 4.71
N ASN A 188 41.02 -26.10 4.66
CA ASN A 188 40.59 -27.35 4.03
C ASN A 188 39.16 -27.26 3.46
N ASP A 189 38.74 -26.11 2.92
CA ASP A 189 37.43 -26.03 2.24
C ASP A 189 37.46 -25.14 0.98
N LEU A 190 38.50 -25.32 0.16
CA LEU A 190 38.65 -24.74 -1.17
C LEU A 190 38.65 -25.84 -2.23
N LEU A 191 37.61 -26.67 -2.28
CA LEU A 191 37.40 -27.63 -3.39
C LEU A 191 35.96 -28.15 -3.42
N SER A 192 35.00 -27.26 -3.67
CA SER A 192 33.66 -27.61 -4.21
C SER A 192 32.90 -26.36 -4.63
N ARG A 193 33.35 -25.71 -5.70
CA ARG A 193 32.51 -24.76 -6.44
C ARG A 193 32.02 -25.44 -7.73
N PRO A 194 30.73 -25.82 -7.83
CA PRO A 194 30.17 -26.21 -9.11
C PRO A 194 30.10 -25.01 -10.05
N ALA A 195 30.42 -25.26 -11.32
CA ALA A 195 30.42 -24.27 -12.40
C ALA A 195 29.05 -23.62 -12.60
N PRO A 196 28.98 -22.34 -13.04
CA PRO A 196 27.72 -21.68 -13.36
C PRO A 196 27.07 -22.34 -14.59
N MET A 197 25.88 -22.90 -14.39
CA MET A 197 25.04 -23.42 -15.47
C MET A 197 24.65 -22.29 -16.44
N ALA A 198 24.78 -22.59 -17.73
CA ALA A 198 24.37 -21.75 -18.85
C ALA A 198 22.85 -21.42 -18.80
N PRO A 199 22.43 -20.28 -19.37
CA PRO A 199 21.04 -19.86 -19.37
C PRO A 199 20.18 -20.73 -20.31
N PRO A 200 18.93 -21.06 -19.94
CA PRO A 200 18.06 -21.90 -20.77
C PRO A 200 17.56 -21.17 -22.02
N GLU A 201 17.63 -21.87 -23.15
CA GLU A 201 17.12 -21.45 -24.46
C GLU A 201 15.61 -21.20 -24.45
N LYS A 202 15.21 -20.06 -25.04
CA LYS A 202 13.81 -19.67 -25.23
C LYS A 202 13.14 -20.60 -26.26
N LYS A 203 12.38 -21.59 -25.79
CA LYS A 203 11.47 -22.36 -26.67
C LYS A 203 10.27 -21.50 -27.08
N LYS A 204 10.28 -21.11 -28.36
CA LYS A 204 9.22 -20.42 -29.10
C LYS A 204 7.99 -21.35 -29.19
N LYS A 205 6.92 -21.08 -28.43
CA LYS A 205 5.63 -21.78 -28.61
C LYS A 205 4.97 -21.29 -29.89
N ARG A 206 4.89 -22.19 -30.87
CA ARG A 206 4.12 -22.05 -32.11
C ARG A 206 2.63 -22.22 -31.76
N SER A 207 1.80 -21.24 -32.08
CA SER A 207 0.35 -21.39 -32.05
C SER A 207 -0.06 -22.38 -33.14
N LYS A 208 -0.90 -23.36 -32.78
CA LYS A 208 -1.76 -24.05 -33.74
C LYS A 208 -3.16 -23.49 -33.55
N ILE A 209 -3.56 -22.66 -34.50
CA ILE A 209 -4.95 -22.46 -34.88
C ILE A 209 -5.41 -23.79 -35.47
N VAL A 210 -6.48 -24.34 -34.95
CA VAL A 210 -7.31 -25.34 -35.62
C VAL A 210 -8.70 -24.75 -35.61
N ASP A 211 -9.03 -24.06 -36.69
CA ASP A 211 -10.40 -23.97 -37.17
C ASP A 211 -10.70 -25.31 -37.85
N ASP A 212 -11.79 -25.97 -37.45
CA ASP A 212 -12.60 -26.76 -38.38
C ASP A 212 -13.92 -27.21 -37.73
N PHE A 213 -15.00 -26.79 -38.39
CA PHE A 213 -16.39 -27.29 -38.44
C PHE A 213 -17.29 -27.21 -37.19
#